data_AF-A0A660PX34-F1
#
_entry.id   AF-A0A660PX34-F1
#
_cell.length_a   1.000
_cell.length_b   1.000
_cell.length_c   1.000
_cell.angle_alpha   90.00
_cell.angle_beta   90.00
_cell.angle_gamma   90.00
#
_symmetry.space_group_name_H-M   'P 1'
#
loop_
_entity.id
_entity.type
_entity.pdbx_description
1 polymer ?
#
loop_
_entity_poly.entity_id
_entity_poly.type
_entity_poly.pdbx_seq_one_letter_code
_entity_poly.pdbx_strand_id
1 'polypeptide(L)'
;MPKIRFLFALISITFLTQTTAFAIYQGGETKRESYQPTSLIVKFKDDRAPQVITGKAGKTTIGLKSAADLNSNYNVKKVSPLLLKKSNNTKANNFGSVYLLETAEGTDIEALRDAYAQLPEVEYVEINQIVKFHELPDDSFYQYQWSLSNSGQLHYHVLRNYGNYNDELVMLNGIDDADIDVGEVYQNPPDRTVTVVAAIIDTGVDMDHPDLAANIW
;
A
#
# COMPACT_ATOMS: atom_id res chain seq x y z
N MET A 1 -66.06 -17.47 -41.12
CA MET A 1 -65.20 -18.37 -40.31
C MET A 1 -63.87 -17.66 -40.06
N PRO A 2 -63.56 -17.28 -38.81
CA PRO A 2 -62.38 -16.47 -38.50
C PRO A 2 -61.12 -17.34 -38.35
N LYS A 3 -60.00 -16.88 -38.90
CA LYS A 3 -58.68 -17.53 -38.81
C LYS A 3 -58.00 -17.12 -37.51
N ILE A 4 -57.84 -18.05 -36.58
CA ILE A 4 -57.05 -17.89 -35.35
C ILE A 4 -55.56 -17.98 -35.72
N ARG A 5 -54.80 -16.92 -35.47
CA ARG A 5 -53.34 -16.91 -35.59
C ARG A 5 -52.74 -17.26 -34.22
N PHE A 6 -52.09 -18.42 -34.11
CA PHE A 6 -51.29 -18.77 -32.94
C PHE A 6 -49.96 -18.03 -32.98
N LEU A 7 -49.74 -17.16 -32.01
CA LEU A 7 -48.46 -16.50 -31.75
C LEU A 7 -47.63 -17.43 -30.87
N PHE A 8 -46.60 -18.06 -31.43
CA PHE A 8 -45.60 -18.80 -30.65
C PHE A 8 -44.62 -17.81 -30.04
N ALA A 9 -44.69 -17.62 -28.71
CA ALA A 9 -43.68 -16.89 -27.95
C ALA A 9 -42.48 -17.82 -27.70
N LEU A 10 -41.35 -17.51 -28.34
CA LEU A 10 -40.09 -18.22 -28.15
C LEU A 10 -39.39 -17.67 -26.88
N ILE A 11 -39.54 -18.37 -25.75
CA ILE A 11 -38.80 -18.03 -24.52
C ILE A 11 -37.36 -18.49 -24.71
N SER A 12 -36.46 -17.54 -24.95
CA SER A 12 -35.02 -17.78 -25.04
C SER A 12 -34.45 -17.81 -23.62
N ILE A 13 -34.13 -19.00 -23.11
CA ILE A 13 -33.43 -19.19 -21.84
C ILE A 13 -31.94 -18.98 -22.09
N THR A 14 -31.43 -17.80 -21.78
CA THR A 14 -29.99 -17.52 -21.74
C THR A 14 -29.41 -18.06 -20.43
N PHE A 15 -28.63 -19.14 -20.52
CA PHE A 15 -27.75 -19.56 -19.43
C PHE A 15 -26.58 -18.58 -19.34
N LEU A 16 -26.61 -17.68 -18.36
CA LEU A 16 -25.41 -16.97 -17.92
C LEU A 16 -24.54 -17.98 -17.16
N THR A 17 -23.53 -18.54 -17.81
CA THR A 17 -22.45 -19.22 -17.10
C THR A 17 -21.62 -18.17 -16.40
N GLN A 18 -21.84 -17.96 -15.10
CA GLN A 18 -20.88 -17.22 -14.29
C GLN A 18 -19.64 -18.11 -14.16
N THR A 19 -18.57 -17.74 -14.85
CA THR A 19 -17.24 -18.28 -14.56
C THR A 19 -16.81 -17.70 -13.22
N THR A 20 -17.08 -18.40 -12.13
CA THR A 20 -16.38 -18.15 -10.87
C THR A 20 -14.94 -18.60 -11.06
N ALA A 21 -14.05 -17.66 -11.35
CA ALA A 21 -12.63 -17.89 -11.22
C ALA A 21 -12.34 -18.07 -9.73
N PHE A 22 -12.25 -19.31 -9.26
CA PHE A 22 -11.61 -19.60 -8.00
C PHE A 22 -10.13 -19.25 -8.16
N ALA A 23 -9.76 -18.06 -7.72
CA ALA A 23 -8.36 -17.75 -7.45
C ALA A 23 -7.96 -18.61 -6.25
N ILE A 24 -7.28 -19.74 -6.51
CA ILE A 24 -6.54 -20.43 -5.47
C ILE A 24 -5.44 -19.46 -5.05
N TYR A 25 -5.61 -18.86 -3.86
CA TYR A 25 -4.56 -18.10 -3.22
C TYR A 25 -3.41 -19.06 -2.91
N GLN A 26 -2.45 -19.16 -3.82
CA GLN A 26 -1.13 -19.67 -3.47
C GLN A 26 -0.50 -18.59 -2.61
N GLY A 27 -0.42 -18.85 -1.30
CA GLY A 27 0.42 -18.11 -0.37
C GLY A 27 1.90 -18.30 -0.72
N GLY A 28 2.31 -17.75 -1.86
CA GLY A 28 3.71 -17.46 -2.12
C GLY A 28 4.07 -16.28 -1.25
N GLU A 29 5.13 -16.41 -0.47
CA GLU A 29 5.84 -15.28 0.11
C GLU A 29 6.25 -14.36 -1.03
N THR A 30 5.38 -13.42 -1.38
CA THR A 30 5.80 -12.25 -2.13
C THR A 30 6.67 -11.50 -1.16
N LYS A 31 7.99 -11.65 -1.32
CA LYS A 31 8.99 -10.80 -0.69
C LYS A 31 8.55 -9.36 -0.98
N ARG A 32 7.86 -8.74 -0.03
CA ARG A 32 7.35 -7.38 -0.18
C ARG A 32 8.58 -6.51 -0.13
N GLU A 33 9.08 -6.12 -1.31
CA GLU A 33 10.26 -5.27 -1.43
C GLU A 33 10.05 -4.01 -0.57
N SER A 34 11.03 -3.68 0.28
CA SER A 34 11.01 -2.48 1.11
C SER A 34 11.14 -1.19 0.29
N TYR A 35 11.36 -1.33 -1.02
CA TYR A 35 11.60 -0.29 -1.97
C TYR A 35 10.89 -0.58 -3.31
N GLN A 36 10.73 0.45 -4.13
CA GLN A 36 10.21 0.30 -5.49
C GLN A 36 11.34 -0.15 -6.43
N PRO A 37 11.31 -1.38 -6.98
CA PRO A 37 12.43 -1.94 -7.73
C PRO A 37 12.67 -1.26 -9.07
N THR A 38 11.75 -0.41 -9.53
CA THR A 38 11.83 0.29 -10.81
C THR A 38 12.08 1.80 -10.67
N SER A 39 12.31 2.30 -9.46
CA SER A 39 12.32 3.74 -9.17
C SER A 39 13.58 4.17 -8.42
N LEU A 40 14.26 5.19 -8.95
CA LEU A 40 15.50 5.75 -8.38
C LEU A 40 15.34 7.25 -8.17
N ILE A 41 15.78 7.76 -7.03
CA ILE A 41 15.84 9.19 -6.71
C ILE A 41 17.30 9.64 -6.86
N VAL A 42 17.53 10.66 -7.68
CA VAL A 42 18.86 11.21 -7.94
C VAL A 42 18.84 12.69 -7.63
N LYS A 43 19.72 13.15 -6.74
CA LYS A 43 20.03 14.57 -6.59
C LYS A 43 21.32 14.91 -7.31
N PHE A 44 21.24 15.89 -8.20
CA PHE A 44 22.43 16.50 -8.80
C PHE A 44 22.88 17.69 -7.95
N LYS A 45 24.18 17.99 -7.97
CA LYS A 45 24.71 19.24 -7.43
C LYS A 45 24.02 20.42 -8.11
N ASP A 46 23.68 21.45 -7.34
CA ASP A 46 22.86 22.56 -7.83
C ASP A 46 23.45 23.30 -9.05
N ASP A 47 24.77 23.36 -9.15
CA ASP A 47 25.51 23.95 -10.27
C ASP A 47 25.65 23.01 -11.49
N ARG A 48 25.21 21.75 -11.35
CA ARG A 48 25.30 20.69 -12.37
C ARG A 48 23.93 20.07 -12.70
N ALA A 49 22.84 20.66 -12.22
CA ALA A 49 21.48 20.16 -12.42
C ALA A 49 21.14 20.07 -13.93
N PRO A 50 20.75 18.89 -14.43
CA PRO A 50 20.50 18.72 -15.85
C PRO A 50 19.16 19.33 -16.27
N GLN A 51 19.14 19.87 -17.49
CA GLN A 51 17.88 20.19 -18.16
C GLN A 51 17.18 18.90 -18.54
N VAL A 52 15.89 18.80 -18.24
CA VAL A 52 15.07 17.62 -18.51
C VAL A 52 14.03 18.00 -19.57
N ILE A 53 14.12 17.35 -20.73
CA ILE A 53 13.28 17.67 -21.90
C ILE A 53 12.30 16.51 -22.12
N THR A 54 11.01 16.76 -21.90
CA THR A 54 9.95 15.78 -22.18
C THR A 54 9.52 15.88 -23.64
N GLY A 55 9.76 14.83 -24.42
CA GLY A 55 9.31 14.76 -25.81
C GLY A 55 7.79 14.49 -25.93
N LYS A 56 7.24 14.67 -27.15
CA LYS A 56 5.80 14.50 -27.45
C LYS A 56 5.21 13.11 -27.15
N ALA A 57 6.05 12.09 -26.91
CA ALA A 57 5.66 10.72 -26.59
C ALA A 57 5.97 10.31 -25.13
N GLY A 58 6.21 11.26 -24.23
CA GLY A 58 6.54 10.99 -22.82
C GLY A 58 7.97 10.49 -22.58
N LYS A 59 8.76 10.27 -23.64
CA LYS A 59 10.20 9.98 -23.54
C LYS A 59 10.93 11.23 -23.09
N THR A 60 11.59 11.15 -21.94
CA THR A 60 12.37 12.25 -21.39
C THR A 60 13.86 12.09 -21.70
N THR A 61 14.49 13.15 -22.19
CA THR A 61 15.95 13.22 -22.33
C THR A 61 16.55 14.11 -21.25
N ILE A 62 17.68 13.67 -20.69
CA ILE A 62 18.47 14.41 -19.71
C ILE A 62 19.63 15.10 -20.42
N GLY A 63 19.81 16.40 -20.18
CA GLY A 63 20.80 17.25 -20.84
C GLY A 63 22.25 17.03 -20.41
N LEU A 64 22.55 15.92 -19.72
CA LEU A 64 23.87 15.57 -19.22
C LEU A 64 24.29 14.23 -19.83
N LYS A 65 25.38 14.24 -20.60
CA LYS A 65 25.80 13.06 -21.39
C LYS A 65 26.05 11.83 -20.50
N SER A 66 26.75 11.99 -19.38
CA SER A 66 27.05 10.89 -18.46
C SER A 66 25.78 10.20 -17.94
N ALA A 67 24.79 10.99 -17.50
CA ALA A 67 23.50 10.47 -17.09
C ALA A 67 22.67 9.90 -18.27
N ALA A 68 22.77 10.49 -19.46
CA ALA A 68 22.08 9.98 -20.65
C ALA A 68 22.62 8.60 -21.09
N ASP A 69 23.93 8.40 -21.00
CA ASP A 69 24.58 7.12 -21.28
C ASP A 69 24.09 6.03 -20.30
N LEU A 70 24.04 6.34 -19.00
CA LEU A 70 23.48 5.42 -18.00
C LEU A 70 21.99 5.14 -18.23
N ASN A 71 21.19 6.16 -18.51
CA ASN A 71 19.76 6.00 -18.81
C ASN A 71 19.52 5.04 -19.97
N SER A 72 20.36 5.11 -21.01
CA SER A 72 20.30 4.19 -22.14
C SER A 72 20.70 2.77 -21.74
N ASN A 73 21.79 2.61 -20.99
CA ASN A 73 22.31 1.30 -20.60
C ASN A 73 21.37 0.52 -19.67
N TYR A 74 20.66 1.23 -18.79
CA TYR A 74 19.79 0.63 -17.76
C TYR A 74 18.29 0.76 -18.09
N ASN A 75 17.94 1.09 -19.34
CA ASN A 75 16.56 1.16 -19.82
C ASN A 75 15.67 2.14 -19.01
N VAL A 76 16.21 3.27 -18.57
CA VAL A 76 15.42 4.34 -17.93
C VAL A 76 14.41 4.88 -18.93
N LYS A 77 13.12 4.85 -18.56
CA LYS A 77 11.99 5.23 -19.42
C LYS A 77 11.58 6.68 -19.21
N LYS A 78 11.67 7.16 -17.96
CA LYS A 78 11.22 8.49 -17.58
C LYS A 78 12.17 9.09 -16.56
N VAL A 79 12.36 10.39 -16.71
CA VAL A 79 13.06 11.27 -15.76
C VAL A 79 12.12 12.43 -15.49
N SER A 80 11.90 12.78 -14.23
CA SER A 80 11.08 13.94 -13.87
C SER A 80 11.58 14.58 -12.58
N PRO A 81 11.41 15.89 -12.38
CA PRO A 81 11.62 16.50 -11.07
C PRO A 81 10.76 15.78 -10.01
N LEU A 82 11.32 15.54 -8.83
CA LEU A 82 10.62 14.82 -7.75
C LEU A 82 9.37 15.59 -7.27
N LEU A 83 9.47 16.92 -7.18
CA LEU A 83 8.33 17.78 -6.86
C LEU A 83 7.84 18.52 -8.09
N LEU A 84 6.57 18.27 -8.45
CA LEU A 84 5.93 18.84 -9.65
C LEU A 84 5.54 20.32 -9.51
N LYS A 85 5.67 20.93 -8.32
CA LYS A 85 5.32 22.35 -8.09
C LYS A 85 6.55 23.20 -7.81
N LYS A 86 6.78 24.19 -8.68
CA LYS A 86 7.52 25.40 -8.29
C LYS A 86 6.76 26.02 -7.11
N SER A 87 7.34 25.98 -5.92
CA SER A 87 6.88 26.81 -4.82
C SER A 87 7.04 28.27 -5.25
N ASN A 88 5.97 29.07 -5.17
CA ASN A 88 6.04 30.52 -5.38
C ASN A 88 6.86 31.23 -4.28
N ASN A 89 7.21 30.52 -3.20
CA ASN A 89 8.16 30.99 -2.20
C ASN A 89 9.59 30.73 -2.69
N THR A 90 10.24 31.80 -3.13
CA THR A 90 11.64 31.87 -3.60
C THR A 90 12.70 31.61 -2.53
N LYS A 91 12.32 31.23 -1.31
CA LYS A 91 13.25 30.83 -0.26
C LYS A 91 13.25 29.32 -0.15
N ALA A 92 14.28 28.72 -0.77
CA ALA A 92 14.68 27.32 -0.66
C ALA A 92 13.78 26.32 -1.40
N ASN A 93 13.98 26.20 -2.73
CA ASN A 93 13.60 24.98 -3.43
C ASN A 93 14.59 23.86 -3.04
N ASN A 94 14.46 23.31 -1.83
CA ASN A 94 15.34 22.26 -1.29
C ASN A 94 15.38 20.99 -2.16
N PHE A 95 14.47 20.85 -3.12
CA PHE A 95 14.37 19.72 -4.04
C PHE A 95 14.61 20.12 -5.51
N GLY A 96 15.13 21.33 -5.77
CA GLY A 96 15.25 21.89 -7.12
C GLY A 96 16.11 21.09 -8.10
N SER A 97 16.98 20.25 -7.57
CA SER A 97 17.90 19.37 -8.31
C SER A 97 17.65 17.89 -8.03
N VAL A 98 16.48 17.53 -7.50
CA VAL A 98 16.11 16.14 -7.17
C VAL A 98 15.14 15.61 -8.23
N TYR A 99 15.47 14.44 -8.78
CA TYR A 99 14.76 13.81 -9.88
C TYR A 99 14.37 12.38 -9.54
N LEU A 100 13.19 11.98 -9.99
CA LEU A 100 12.71 10.60 -10.02
C LEU A 100 12.99 10.01 -11.41
N LEU A 101 13.68 8.88 -11.43
CA LEU A 101 13.94 8.06 -12.60
C LEU A 101 13.09 6.79 -12.50
N GLU A 102 12.38 6.46 -13.58
CA GLU A 102 11.58 5.23 -13.70
C GLU A 102 12.22 4.33 -14.77
N THR A 103 12.44 3.07 -14.44
CA THR A 103 13.10 2.05 -15.29
C THR A 103 12.10 1.01 -15.79
N ALA A 104 12.52 0.16 -16.73
CA ALA A 104 11.77 -1.04 -17.08
C ALA A 104 11.81 -2.07 -15.94
N GLU A 105 10.83 -2.96 -15.90
CA GLU A 105 10.89 -4.14 -15.05
C GLU A 105 12.14 -4.99 -15.37
N GLY A 106 12.75 -5.56 -14.33
CA GLY A 106 13.96 -6.37 -14.44
C GLY A 106 15.28 -5.58 -14.56
N THR A 107 15.25 -4.25 -14.55
CA THR A 107 16.49 -3.45 -14.41
C THR A 107 17.14 -3.73 -13.05
N ASP A 108 18.46 -3.93 -13.06
CA ASP A 108 19.26 -3.96 -11.83
C ASP A 108 19.37 -2.55 -11.25
N ILE A 109 18.43 -2.22 -10.37
CA ILE A 109 18.28 -0.89 -9.78
C ILE A 109 19.42 -0.55 -8.82
N GLU A 110 20.04 -1.56 -8.20
CA GLU A 110 21.19 -1.37 -7.31
C GLU A 110 22.44 -1.03 -8.12
N ALA A 111 22.70 -1.76 -9.21
CA ALA A 111 23.78 -1.41 -10.12
C ALA A 111 23.58 -0.04 -10.76
N LEU A 112 22.33 0.35 -11.07
CA LEU A 112 22.02 1.69 -11.55
C LEU A 112 22.30 2.77 -10.49
N ARG A 113 21.87 2.55 -9.24
CA ARG A 113 22.19 3.43 -8.09
C ARG A 113 23.71 3.61 -7.99
N ASP A 114 24.45 2.52 -7.98
CA ASP A 114 25.91 2.55 -7.81
C ASP A 114 26.59 3.26 -8.97
N ALA A 115 26.14 3.04 -10.21
CA ALA A 115 26.65 3.76 -11.38
C ALA A 115 26.38 5.27 -11.31
N TYR A 116 25.18 5.68 -10.88
CA TYR A 116 24.84 7.09 -10.67
C TYR A 116 25.67 7.71 -9.54
N ALA A 117 25.96 6.95 -8.47
CA ALA A 117 26.75 7.43 -7.34
C ALA A 117 28.20 7.77 -7.72
N GLN A 118 28.72 7.20 -8.82
CA GLN A 118 30.05 7.50 -9.34
C GLN A 118 30.09 8.76 -10.22
N LEU A 119 28.94 9.35 -10.59
CA LEU A 119 28.93 10.54 -11.42
C LEU A 119 29.36 11.79 -10.62
N PRO A 120 30.33 12.58 -11.12
CA PRO A 120 30.81 13.77 -10.40
C PRO A 120 29.74 14.87 -10.27
N GLU A 121 28.69 14.84 -11.10
CA GLU A 121 27.55 15.75 -11.03
C GLU A 121 26.51 15.38 -9.97
N VAL A 122 26.55 14.14 -9.46
CA VAL A 122 25.58 13.64 -8.49
C VAL A 122 26.01 14.02 -7.07
N GLU A 123 25.07 14.50 -6.28
CA GLU A 123 25.24 14.79 -4.85
C GLU A 123 24.86 13.56 -4.02
N TYR A 124 23.72 12.94 -4.32
CA TYR A 124 23.31 11.65 -3.77
C TYR A 124 22.37 10.91 -4.72
N VAL A 125 22.28 9.60 -4.51
CA VAL A 125 21.35 8.72 -5.22
C VAL A 125 20.85 7.63 -4.28
N GLU A 126 19.55 7.38 -4.32
CA GLU A 126 18.90 6.38 -3.48
C GLU A 126 17.78 5.67 -4.24
N ILE A 127 17.52 4.42 -3.86
CA ILE A 127 16.38 3.68 -4.39
C ILE A 127 15.12 4.18 -3.69
N ASN A 128 14.04 4.43 -4.45
CA ASN A 128 12.81 4.96 -3.89
C ASN A 128 12.21 3.99 -2.86
N GLN A 129 12.29 4.33 -1.58
CA GLN A 129 11.81 3.47 -0.49
C GLN A 129 10.29 3.58 -0.34
N ILE A 130 9.65 2.48 0.07
CA ILE A 130 8.26 2.52 0.50
C ILE A 130 8.27 2.84 1.99
N VAL A 131 7.95 4.10 2.34
CA VAL A 131 7.79 4.49 3.74
C VAL A 131 6.51 3.86 4.28
N LYS A 132 6.63 3.18 5.42
CA LYS A 132 5.49 2.71 6.22
C LYS A 132 5.39 3.61 7.43
N PHE A 133 4.22 4.21 7.62
CA PHE A 133 3.89 4.85 8.88
C PHE A 133 3.40 3.77 9.82
N HIS A 134 4.09 3.61 10.95
CA HIS A 134 3.66 2.72 12.02
C HIS A 134 2.73 3.52 12.94
N GLU A 135 1.50 3.69 12.48
CA GLU A 135 0.46 4.43 13.19
C GLU A 135 -0.46 3.48 13.97
N LEU A 136 -1.18 4.05 14.93
CA LEU A 136 -2.27 3.33 15.58
C LEU A 136 -3.36 2.99 14.55
N PRO A 137 -4.14 1.92 14.74
CA PRO A 137 -5.24 1.56 13.86
C PRO A 137 -6.23 2.73 13.65
N ASP A 138 -6.64 2.92 12.40
CA ASP A 138 -7.62 3.92 11.97
C ASP A 138 -9.07 3.39 11.96
N ASP A 139 -9.27 2.19 12.50
CA ASP A 139 -10.60 1.58 12.69
C ASP A 139 -11.49 2.46 13.58
N SER A 140 -12.74 2.68 13.16
CA SER A 140 -13.67 3.57 13.84
C SER A 140 -14.02 3.12 15.26
N PHE A 141 -13.90 1.82 15.55
CA PHE A 141 -14.14 1.24 16.88
C PHE A 141 -12.86 1.07 17.71
N TYR A 142 -11.66 1.31 17.17
CA TYR A 142 -10.40 1.18 17.91
C TYR A 142 -10.41 1.97 19.23
N GLN A 143 -11.00 3.17 19.22
CA GLN A 143 -11.13 4.01 20.42
C GLN A 143 -11.88 3.32 21.59
N TYR A 144 -12.74 2.34 21.32
CA TYR A 144 -13.49 1.60 22.35
C TYR A 144 -12.82 0.29 22.76
N GLN A 145 -11.71 -0.10 22.10
CA GLN A 145 -11.00 -1.36 22.37
C GLN A 145 -9.99 -1.18 23.51
N TRP A 146 -10.52 -0.98 24.72
CA TRP A 146 -9.71 -0.77 25.93
C TRP A 146 -8.65 -1.86 26.15
N SER A 147 -8.92 -3.11 25.75
CA SER A 147 -7.97 -4.21 25.92
C SER A 147 -6.68 -4.03 25.11
N LEU A 148 -6.70 -3.20 24.06
CA LEU A 148 -5.54 -2.91 23.22
C LEU A 148 -4.82 -1.63 23.68
N SER A 149 -5.57 -0.62 24.08
CA SER A 149 -5.03 0.63 24.61
C SER A 149 -6.07 1.29 25.50
N ASN A 150 -5.71 1.55 26.75
CA ASN A 150 -6.58 2.02 27.80
C ASN A 150 -6.07 3.33 28.37
N SER A 151 -6.79 4.40 28.06
CA SER A 151 -6.55 5.77 28.52
C SER A 151 -7.60 6.22 29.55
N GLY A 152 -8.28 5.25 30.19
CA GLY A 152 -9.46 5.50 31.01
C GLY A 152 -10.70 5.88 30.19
N GLN A 153 -10.72 5.58 28.90
CA GLN A 153 -11.79 5.96 27.99
C GLN A 153 -13.07 5.16 28.21
N LEU A 154 -14.17 5.69 27.66
CA LEU A 154 -15.44 4.99 27.58
C LEU A 154 -15.32 3.79 26.62
N HIS A 155 -15.79 2.62 27.02
CA HIS A 155 -15.81 1.41 26.20
C HIS A 155 -17.11 0.60 26.42
N TYR A 156 -17.43 -0.25 25.45
CA TYR A 156 -18.57 -1.17 25.52
C TYR A 156 -18.30 -2.34 26.47
N HIS A 157 -19.24 -2.62 27.36
CA HIS A 157 -19.21 -3.79 28.25
C HIS A 157 -20.59 -4.46 28.26
N VAL A 158 -20.61 -5.78 28.13
CA VAL A 158 -21.80 -6.61 28.33
C VAL A 158 -21.97 -6.96 29.82
N LEU A 159 -22.95 -6.37 30.49
CA LEU A 159 -23.40 -6.80 31.81
C LEU A 159 -24.22 -8.08 31.68
N ARG A 160 -23.70 -9.16 32.27
CA ARG A 160 -24.38 -10.46 32.29
C ARG A 160 -25.44 -10.48 33.38
N ASN A 161 -26.70 -10.61 32.98
CA ASN A 161 -27.82 -10.68 33.91
C ASN A 161 -28.21 -12.14 34.17
N TYR A 162 -28.68 -12.44 35.38
CA TYR A 162 -29.18 -13.78 35.68
C TYR A 162 -30.48 -14.02 34.90
N GLY A 163 -30.52 -15.10 34.13
CA GLY A 163 -31.61 -15.42 33.22
C GLY A 163 -31.10 -15.70 31.81
N ASN A 164 -32.03 -15.87 30.87
CA ASN A 164 -31.68 -16.10 29.47
C ASN A 164 -32.02 -14.85 28.66
N TYR A 165 -31.13 -14.47 27.73
CA TYR A 165 -31.35 -13.41 26.74
C TYR A 165 -31.66 -12.04 27.35
N ASN A 166 -31.06 -11.71 28.49
CA ASN A 166 -31.31 -10.46 29.21
C ASN A 166 -30.03 -9.66 29.51
N ASP A 167 -28.94 -9.93 28.79
CA ASP A 167 -27.70 -9.16 28.92
C ASP A 167 -27.90 -7.72 28.44
N GLU A 168 -27.21 -6.78 29.11
CA GLU A 168 -27.27 -5.36 28.80
C GLU A 168 -25.93 -4.86 28.28
N LEU A 169 -25.94 -4.13 27.17
CA LEU A 169 -24.76 -3.41 26.69
C LEU A 169 -24.71 -2.04 27.39
N VAL A 170 -23.67 -1.82 28.16
CA VAL A 170 -23.40 -0.55 28.85
C VAL A 170 -22.08 0.06 28.40
N MET A 171 -21.89 1.34 28.71
CA MET A 171 -20.61 2.03 28.54
C MET A 171 -20.01 2.27 29.92
N LEU A 172 -18.76 1.87 30.12
CA LEU A 172 -17.99 2.12 31.34
C LEU A 172 -16.64 2.76 31.01
N ASN A 173 -16.01 3.36 32.01
CA ASN A 173 -14.65 3.87 31.89
C ASN A 173 -13.65 2.75 32.22
N GLY A 174 -12.56 2.70 31.45
CA GLY A 174 -11.40 1.88 31.79
C GLY A 174 -10.63 2.41 33.00
N ILE A 175 -9.74 1.59 33.55
CA ILE A 175 -8.66 2.05 34.42
C ILE A 175 -7.47 2.31 33.51
N ASP A 176 -6.95 3.53 33.54
CA ASP A 176 -5.77 3.94 32.77
C ASP A 176 -4.64 2.88 32.86
N ASP A 177 -4.02 2.55 31.73
CA ASP A 177 -2.89 1.62 31.61
C ASP A 177 -3.21 0.13 31.91
N ALA A 178 -4.49 -0.21 32.15
CA ALA A 178 -4.92 -1.59 32.33
C ALA A 178 -5.25 -2.24 30.97
N ASP A 179 -4.23 -2.49 30.15
CA ASP A 179 -4.33 -3.15 28.83
C ASP A 179 -3.17 -4.13 28.56
N ILE A 180 -2.99 -4.56 27.31
CA ILE A 180 -1.94 -5.53 26.90
C ILE A 180 -0.69 -4.88 26.30
N ASP A 181 -0.59 -3.54 26.32
CA ASP A 181 0.49 -2.72 25.80
C ASP A 181 0.77 -2.93 24.29
N VAL A 182 -0.26 -3.20 23.47
CA VAL A 182 -0.06 -3.52 22.05
C VAL A 182 0.40 -2.31 21.22
N GLY A 183 0.22 -1.09 21.72
CA GLY A 183 0.57 0.15 21.01
C GLY A 183 2.04 0.18 20.56
N GLU A 184 2.96 -0.31 21.39
CA GLU A 184 4.39 -0.39 21.05
C GLU A 184 4.64 -1.36 19.89
N VAL A 185 3.90 -2.46 19.82
CA VAL A 185 4.01 -3.46 18.75
C VAL A 185 3.52 -2.90 17.42
N TYR A 186 2.47 -2.06 17.42
CA TYR A 186 2.04 -1.39 16.19
C TYR A 186 3.05 -0.38 15.68
N GLN A 187 3.68 0.37 16.59
CA GLN A 187 4.69 1.39 16.27
C GLN A 187 6.05 0.80 15.88
N ASN A 188 6.39 -0.36 16.43
CA ASN A 188 7.64 -1.07 16.19
C ASN A 188 7.38 -2.57 15.98
N PRO A 189 6.73 -2.96 14.87
CA PRO A 189 6.38 -4.34 14.63
C PRO A 189 7.65 -5.18 14.41
N PRO A 190 7.73 -6.40 14.97
CA PRO A 190 8.86 -7.29 14.71
C PRO A 190 8.87 -7.73 13.23
N ASP A 191 10.06 -8.10 12.74
CA ASP A 191 10.21 -8.66 11.41
C ASP A 191 9.33 -9.91 11.25
N ARG A 192 8.53 -9.95 10.18
CA ARG A 192 7.65 -11.09 9.83
C ARG A 192 8.46 -12.23 9.25
N THR A 193 9.25 -12.89 10.09
CA THR A 193 10.15 -14.00 9.71
C THR A 193 9.45 -15.36 9.70
N VAL A 194 8.25 -15.45 10.27
CA VAL A 194 7.43 -16.66 10.33
C VAL A 194 5.96 -16.31 10.11
N THR A 195 5.22 -17.24 9.52
CA THR A 195 3.75 -17.19 9.45
C THR A 195 3.19 -17.97 10.64
N VAL A 196 2.40 -17.29 11.48
CA VAL A 196 1.70 -17.91 12.62
C VAL A 196 0.24 -18.14 12.23
N VAL A 197 -0.25 -19.37 12.40
CA VAL A 197 -1.66 -19.74 12.21
C VAL A 197 -2.26 -20.06 13.58
N ALA A 198 -3.32 -19.36 13.97
CA ALA A 198 -4.05 -19.60 15.21
C ALA A 198 -5.28 -20.48 14.93
N ALA A 199 -5.42 -21.59 15.67
CA ALA A 199 -6.60 -22.45 15.60
C ALA A 199 -7.58 -22.09 16.72
N ILE A 200 -8.83 -21.79 16.35
CA ILE A 200 -9.91 -21.44 17.27
C ILE A 200 -10.91 -22.60 17.31
N ILE A 201 -11.11 -23.19 18.49
CA ILE A 201 -12.09 -24.27 18.72
C ILE A 201 -13.30 -23.66 19.42
N ASP A 202 -14.31 -23.27 18.65
CA ASP A 202 -15.52 -22.60 19.14
C ASP A 202 -16.74 -23.06 18.33
N THR A 203 -17.85 -22.32 18.45
CA THR A 203 -19.13 -22.54 17.78
C THR A 203 -19.10 -22.33 16.26
N GLY A 204 -18.05 -21.68 15.74
CA GLY A 204 -17.85 -21.38 14.33
C GLY A 204 -17.25 -20.00 14.12
N VAL A 205 -17.12 -19.59 12.86
CA VAL A 205 -16.69 -18.24 12.45
C VAL A 205 -17.49 -17.80 11.23
N ASP A 206 -17.81 -16.51 11.14
CA ASP A 206 -18.36 -15.92 9.93
C ASP A 206 -17.23 -15.77 8.90
N MET A 207 -17.25 -16.64 7.89
CA MET A 207 -16.21 -16.73 6.87
C MET A 207 -16.17 -15.50 5.94
N ASP A 208 -17.27 -14.76 5.85
CA ASP A 208 -17.43 -13.63 4.93
C ASP A 208 -17.34 -12.26 5.64
N HIS A 209 -17.04 -12.23 6.94
CA HIS A 209 -16.94 -10.98 7.69
C HIS A 209 -15.78 -10.12 7.16
N PRO A 210 -16.00 -8.83 6.83
CA PRO A 210 -15.00 -7.99 6.17
C PRO A 210 -13.68 -7.85 6.97
N ASP A 211 -13.76 -7.81 8.30
CA ASP A 211 -12.55 -7.69 9.15
C ASP A 211 -11.81 -9.02 9.35
N LEU A 212 -12.43 -10.16 9.01
CA LEU A 212 -11.86 -11.50 9.24
C LEU A 212 -11.43 -12.18 7.94
N ALA A 213 -12.17 -12.00 6.85
CA ALA A 213 -12.04 -12.78 5.61
C ALA A 213 -10.61 -12.79 5.03
N ALA A 214 -9.88 -11.68 5.16
CA ALA A 214 -8.50 -11.57 4.68
C ALA A 214 -7.47 -12.36 5.51
N ASN A 215 -7.84 -12.81 6.70
CA ASN A 215 -6.96 -13.46 7.68
C ASN A 215 -7.33 -14.93 7.99
N ILE A 216 -8.34 -15.48 7.31
CA ILE A 216 -8.74 -16.89 7.44
C ILE A 216 -7.87 -17.77 6.52
N TRP A 217 -7.52 -18.97 6.99
CA TRP A 217 -6.63 -19.92 6.31
C TRP A 217 -7.31 -21.25 6.01
#